data_AF-A0A4R1RB14-F1
#
_entry.id   AF-A0A4R1RB14-F1
#
_cell.length_a   1.000
_cell.length_b   1.000
_cell.length_c   1.000
_cell.angle_alpha   90.00
_cell.angle_beta   90.00
_cell.angle_gamma   90.00
#
_symmetry.space_group_name_H-M   'P 1'
#
loop_
_entity.id
_entity.type
_entity.pdbx_description
1 polymer ?
#
loop_
_entity_poly.entity_id
_entity_poly.type
_entity_poly.pdbx_seq_one_letter_code
_entity_poly.pdbx_strand_id
1 'polypeptide(L)'
;MEKTATVLDLLKARSGVYLPSVYDTDEGRPPRGSHKPGTHWFYNNWDFNVRGTILERQTGQTVFEAFASRVEVPLSMQDYSQDDGHFHYGPESKHPVYKMRLSTRDLARVGLLYLRGGRWGDTQLVPAKWVHESTQPHSEIGEGKGYGYLWVTAAANAPGDSISTNVPMFYASGFGGQ
;
A
#
# COMPACT_ATOMS: atom_id res chain seq x y z
N MET A 1 9.38 5.09 -22.08
CA MET A 1 8.09 5.41 -21.45
C MET A 1 8.07 5.00 -19.99
N GLU A 2 8.19 3.72 -19.64
CA GLU A 2 8.20 3.23 -18.23
C GLU A 2 9.22 3.93 -17.30
N LYS A 3 10.38 4.33 -17.83
CA LYS A 3 11.44 5.02 -17.07
C LYS A 3 11.04 6.42 -16.55
N THR A 4 9.87 6.94 -16.92
CA THR A 4 9.35 8.22 -16.40
C THR A 4 8.33 8.04 -15.27
N ALA A 5 8.06 6.80 -14.83
CA ALA A 5 7.19 6.56 -13.68
C ALA A 5 7.80 7.11 -12.40
N THR A 6 6.96 7.69 -11.55
CA THR A 6 7.34 8.28 -10.26
C THR A 6 6.96 7.35 -9.12
N VAL A 7 7.51 7.59 -7.92
CA VAL A 7 7.07 6.89 -6.69
C VAL A 7 5.58 7.08 -6.44
N LEU A 8 5.03 8.24 -6.80
CA LEU A 8 3.61 8.53 -6.66
C LEU A 8 2.74 7.67 -7.60
N ASP A 9 3.22 7.39 -8.81
CA ASP A 9 2.52 6.49 -9.73
C ASP A 9 2.50 5.05 -9.19
N LEU A 10 3.59 4.60 -8.55
CA LEU A 10 3.67 3.30 -7.89
C LEU A 10 2.68 3.20 -6.72
N LEU A 11 2.56 4.25 -5.90
CA LEU A 11 1.62 4.29 -4.76
C LEU A 11 0.16 4.20 -5.22
N LYS A 12 -0.15 4.75 -6.40
CA LYS A 12 -1.49 4.75 -6.99
C LYS A 12 -1.78 3.50 -7.82
N ALA A 13 -0.84 2.57 -7.98
CA ALA A 13 -0.91 1.45 -8.91
C ALA A 13 -1.19 1.89 -10.36
N ARG A 14 -0.51 2.97 -10.78
CA ARG A 14 -0.65 3.62 -12.10
C ARG A 14 0.68 3.78 -12.82
N SER A 15 1.70 2.98 -12.50
CA SER A 15 3.05 3.20 -13.02
C SER A 15 3.19 3.02 -14.54
N GLY A 16 2.29 2.24 -15.16
CA GLY A 16 2.43 1.80 -16.54
C GLY A 16 3.57 0.78 -16.76
N VAL A 17 4.12 0.21 -15.67
CA VAL A 17 5.14 -0.84 -15.70
C VAL A 17 4.47 -2.20 -15.53
N TYR A 18 4.27 -2.90 -16.64
CA TYR A 18 3.58 -4.20 -16.68
C TYR A 18 4.58 -5.35 -16.81
N LEU A 19 5.50 -5.44 -15.85
CA LEU A 19 6.49 -6.52 -15.76
C LEU A 19 6.02 -7.59 -14.77
N PRO A 20 6.39 -8.87 -14.98
CA PRO A 20 6.11 -9.93 -14.02
C PRO A 20 6.72 -9.68 -12.64
N SER A 21 6.08 -10.21 -11.60
CA SER A 21 6.49 -10.05 -10.20
C SER A 21 6.23 -11.31 -9.38
N VAL A 22 6.93 -11.45 -8.24
CA VAL A 22 6.61 -12.48 -7.26
C VAL A 22 5.21 -12.21 -6.68
N TYR A 23 4.40 -13.26 -6.55
CA TYR A 23 2.95 -13.18 -6.32
C TYR A 23 2.23 -12.41 -7.42
N ASP A 24 2.46 -12.77 -8.67
CA ASP A 24 2.02 -11.96 -9.79
C ASP A 24 0.51 -11.76 -9.88
N THR A 25 0.10 -10.62 -10.45
CA THR A 25 -1.30 -10.36 -10.81
C THR A 25 -1.42 -10.43 -12.33
N ASP A 26 -1.57 -11.63 -12.88
CA ASP A 26 -1.52 -11.87 -14.33
C ASP A 26 -2.83 -11.52 -15.04
N GLU A 27 -3.96 -11.80 -14.40
CA GLU A 27 -5.26 -11.59 -14.98
C GLU A 27 -5.50 -10.09 -15.24
N GLY A 28 -5.85 -9.76 -16.49
CA GLY A 28 -6.12 -8.38 -16.90
C GLY A 28 -4.89 -7.48 -17.04
N ARG A 29 -3.65 -8.00 -16.92
CA ARG A 29 -2.44 -7.19 -17.10
C ARG A 29 -2.38 -6.56 -18.50
N PRO A 30 -2.28 -5.22 -18.62
CA PRO A 30 -2.13 -4.57 -19.92
C PRO A 30 -0.80 -4.93 -20.60
N PRO A 31 -0.73 -4.92 -21.95
CA PRO A 31 0.52 -5.11 -22.66
C PRO A 31 1.57 -4.07 -22.28
N ARG A 32 2.84 -4.47 -22.22
CA ARG A 32 3.94 -3.56 -21.91
C ARG A 32 3.97 -2.37 -22.86
N GLY A 33 4.03 -1.15 -22.32
CA GLY A 33 4.07 0.07 -23.11
C GLY A 33 2.71 0.53 -23.68
N SER A 34 1.61 -0.05 -23.24
CA SER A 34 0.24 0.36 -23.65
C SER A 34 -0.25 1.66 -23.00
N HIS A 35 0.25 2.00 -21.80
CA HIS A 35 -0.17 3.17 -21.04
C HIS A 35 1.03 3.98 -20.54
N LYS A 36 0.87 5.31 -20.50
CA LYS A 36 1.85 6.20 -19.88
C LYS A 36 1.75 6.09 -18.34
N PRO A 37 2.83 6.35 -17.60
CA PRO A 37 2.73 6.48 -16.15
C PRO A 37 1.67 7.51 -15.75
N GLY A 38 0.92 7.19 -14.72
CA GLY A 38 -0.16 8.01 -14.20
C GLY A 38 -1.45 7.95 -15.00
N THR A 39 -1.58 7.19 -16.10
CA THR A 39 -2.81 7.26 -16.95
C THR A 39 -3.78 6.09 -16.80
N HIS A 40 -3.35 4.96 -16.27
CA HIS A 40 -4.18 3.76 -16.16
C HIS A 40 -3.91 3.05 -14.84
N TRP A 41 -4.97 2.67 -14.14
CA TRP A 41 -4.89 1.89 -12.90
C TRP A 41 -4.90 0.41 -13.21
N PHE A 42 -4.00 -0.33 -12.58
CA PHE A 42 -3.96 -1.78 -12.60
C PHE A 42 -3.38 -2.26 -11.28
N TYR A 43 -4.04 -3.20 -10.59
CA TYR A 43 -3.53 -3.75 -9.33
C TYR A 43 -2.24 -4.54 -9.59
N ASN A 44 -1.10 -3.90 -9.33
CA ASN A 44 0.18 -4.32 -9.87
C ASN A 44 1.17 -4.63 -8.75
N ASN A 45 1.38 -5.91 -8.44
CA ASN A 45 2.33 -6.31 -7.41
C ASN A 45 3.79 -5.93 -7.74
N TRP A 46 4.13 -5.73 -9.02
CA TRP A 46 5.43 -5.18 -9.38
C TRP A 46 5.64 -3.77 -8.79
N ASP A 47 4.62 -2.91 -8.88
CA ASP A 47 4.65 -1.56 -8.27
C ASP A 47 4.83 -1.64 -6.77
N PHE A 48 4.34 -2.72 -6.15
CA PHE A 48 4.38 -2.88 -4.72
C PHE A 48 5.76 -3.32 -4.25
N ASN A 49 6.31 -4.33 -4.91
CA ASN A 49 7.61 -4.90 -4.58
C ASN A 49 8.75 -3.89 -4.83
N VAL A 50 8.71 -3.15 -5.95
CA VAL A 50 9.77 -2.19 -6.29
C VAL A 50 9.89 -1.06 -5.26
N ARG A 51 8.79 -0.68 -4.58
CA ARG A 51 8.84 0.35 -3.53
C ARG A 51 9.72 -0.07 -2.36
N GLY A 52 9.71 -1.36 -1.99
CA GLY A 52 10.62 -1.89 -0.97
C GLY A 52 12.07 -1.69 -1.38
N THR A 53 12.42 -2.05 -2.62
CA THR A 53 13.76 -1.81 -3.16
C THR A 53 14.13 -0.33 -3.24
N ILE A 54 13.18 0.55 -3.60
CA ILE A 54 13.41 2.00 -3.63
C ILE A 54 13.73 2.51 -2.22
N LEU A 55 12.92 2.11 -1.22
CA LEU A 55 13.13 2.50 0.17
C LEU A 55 14.51 2.07 0.66
N GLU A 56 14.90 0.82 0.41
CA GLU A 56 16.22 0.31 0.80
C GLU A 56 17.36 1.10 0.16
N ARG A 57 17.26 1.36 -1.14
CA ARG A 57 18.29 2.11 -1.86
C ARG A 57 18.41 3.56 -1.42
N GLN A 58 17.30 4.18 -1.02
CA GLN A 58 17.28 5.59 -0.62
C GLN A 58 17.66 5.81 0.84
N THR A 59 17.43 4.82 1.70
CA THR A 59 17.60 4.97 3.15
C THR A 59 18.74 4.14 3.72
N GLY A 60 19.17 3.08 3.02
CA GLY A 60 20.08 2.06 3.55
C GLY A 60 19.44 1.13 4.57
N GLN A 61 18.15 1.28 4.88
CA GLN A 61 17.41 0.43 5.82
C GLN A 61 16.54 -0.56 5.03
N THR A 62 16.45 -1.81 5.50
CA THR A 62 15.40 -2.74 5.06
C THR A 62 14.00 -2.16 5.35
N VAL A 63 12.99 -2.66 4.65
CA VAL A 63 11.59 -2.26 4.94
C VAL A 63 11.21 -2.56 6.39
N PHE A 64 11.71 -3.65 6.97
CA PHE A 64 11.43 -4.06 8.35
C PHE A 64 12.09 -3.13 9.37
N GLU A 65 13.35 -2.74 9.15
CA GLU A 65 14.05 -1.75 9.99
C GLU A 65 13.38 -0.37 9.92
N ALA A 66 12.97 0.05 8.72
CA ALA A 66 12.26 1.31 8.53
C ALA A 66 10.88 1.29 9.19
N PHE A 67 10.14 0.18 9.09
CA PHE A 67 8.87 0.00 9.77
C PHE A 67 9.05 0.02 11.29
N ALA A 68 10.04 -0.73 11.81
CA ALA A 68 10.33 -0.77 13.24
C ALA A 68 10.63 0.62 13.81
N SER A 69 11.57 1.32 13.19
CA SER A 69 12.04 2.63 13.68
C SER A 69 11.01 3.76 13.49
N ARG A 70 10.18 3.72 12.44
CA ARG A 70 9.31 4.85 12.06
C ARG A 70 7.83 4.62 12.37
N VAL A 71 7.42 3.37 12.59
CA VAL A 71 6.01 3.01 12.80
C VAL A 71 5.83 2.21 14.08
N GLU A 72 6.49 1.06 14.23
CA GLU A 72 6.35 0.19 15.40
C GLU A 72 6.66 0.92 16.72
N VAL A 73 7.88 1.44 16.85
CA VAL A 73 8.34 2.12 18.07
C VAL A 73 7.51 3.37 18.35
N PRO A 74 7.27 4.28 17.38
CA PRO A 74 6.46 5.48 17.62
C PRO A 74 4.98 5.20 17.94
N LEU A 75 4.41 4.10 17.42
CA LEU A 75 3.04 3.67 17.76
C LEU A 75 3.00 2.77 19.00
N SER A 76 4.15 2.49 19.61
CA SER A 76 4.31 1.62 20.77
C SER A 76 3.67 0.25 20.57
N MET A 77 3.81 -0.31 19.37
CA MET A 77 3.34 -1.66 19.04
C MET A 77 3.86 -2.67 20.07
N GLN A 78 3.06 -3.69 20.36
CA GLN A 78 3.29 -4.59 21.49
C GLN A 78 3.76 -5.98 21.09
N ASP A 79 3.40 -6.42 19.89
CA ASP A 79 3.54 -7.80 19.47
C ASP A 79 4.43 -7.95 18.22
N TYR A 80 4.57 -6.90 17.40
CA TYR A 80 5.45 -6.91 16.23
C TYR A 80 6.93 -6.94 16.64
N SER A 81 7.71 -7.73 15.91
CA SER A 81 9.18 -7.69 15.91
C SER A 81 9.70 -7.70 14.47
N GLN A 82 10.95 -7.28 14.25
CA GLN A 82 11.54 -7.34 12.90
C GLN A 82 11.63 -8.77 12.35
N ASP A 83 11.70 -9.78 13.22
CA ASP A 83 11.70 -11.20 12.85
C ASP A 83 10.34 -11.67 12.28
N ASP A 84 9.27 -10.91 12.47
CA ASP A 84 7.98 -11.12 11.80
C ASP A 84 7.99 -10.70 10.33
N GLY A 85 9.09 -10.05 9.88
CA GLY A 85 9.35 -9.65 8.52
C GLY A 85 10.09 -10.71 7.72
N HIS A 86 9.68 -10.96 6.48
CA HIS A 86 10.43 -11.83 5.58
C HIS A 86 10.26 -11.44 4.11
N PHE A 87 11.35 -11.59 3.36
CA PHE A 87 11.35 -11.42 1.91
C PHE A 87 11.00 -12.73 1.20
N HIS A 88 10.19 -12.65 0.15
CA HIS A 88 10.00 -13.72 -0.82
C HIS A 88 10.62 -13.31 -2.15
N TYR A 89 11.64 -14.08 -2.56
CA TYR A 89 12.33 -13.90 -3.83
C TYR A 89 11.80 -14.89 -4.87
N GLY A 90 11.92 -14.52 -6.14
CA GLY A 90 11.58 -15.38 -7.27
C GLY A 90 12.24 -14.89 -8.55
N PRO A 91 12.24 -15.71 -9.62
CA PRO A 91 12.91 -15.39 -10.87
C PRO A 91 12.22 -14.28 -11.69
N GLU A 92 10.98 -13.93 -11.36
CA GLU A 92 10.13 -13.01 -12.13
C GLU A 92 10.67 -11.57 -12.11
N SER A 93 11.26 -11.16 -10.98
CA SER A 93 11.86 -9.84 -10.86
C SER A 93 12.92 -9.78 -9.76
N LYS A 94 13.82 -8.81 -9.85
CA LYS A 94 14.79 -8.48 -8.78
C LYS A 94 14.16 -7.81 -7.55
N HIS A 95 12.85 -7.56 -7.57
CA HIS A 95 12.11 -6.88 -6.52
C HIS A 95 11.32 -7.90 -5.71
N PRO A 96 11.81 -8.29 -4.52
CA PRO A 96 11.12 -9.28 -3.70
C PRO A 96 9.83 -8.72 -3.11
N VAL A 97 8.91 -9.62 -2.77
CA VAL A 97 7.80 -9.28 -1.88
C VAL A 97 8.36 -9.16 -0.46
N TYR A 98 7.90 -8.17 0.30
CA TYR A 98 8.23 -8.01 1.71
C TYR A 98 6.95 -8.19 2.55
N LYS A 99 6.85 -9.28 3.29
CA LYS A 99 5.71 -9.60 4.15
C LYS A 99 6.05 -9.31 5.60
N MET A 100 5.06 -8.84 6.36
CA MET A 100 5.14 -8.62 7.80
C MET A 100 3.94 -9.26 8.46
N ARG A 101 4.15 -9.93 9.59
CA ARG A 101 3.07 -10.41 10.45
C ARG A 101 2.81 -9.40 11.56
N LEU A 102 1.57 -8.93 11.69
CA LEU A 102 1.16 -8.05 12.78
C LEU A 102 0.02 -8.72 13.55
N SER A 103 -0.04 -8.48 14.86
CA SER A 103 -1.24 -8.81 15.62
C SER A 103 -2.39 -7.89 15.23
N THR A 104 -3.63 -8.33 15.46
CA THR A 104 -4.82 -7.47 15.26
C THR A 104 -4.72 -6.17 16.06
N ARG A 105 -4.12 -6.23 17.26
CA ARG A 105 -3.94 -5.06 18.12
C ARG A 105 -3.00 -4.04 17.49
N ASP A 106 -1.85 -4.49 16.97
CA ASP A 106 -0.87 -3.60 16.36
C ASP A 106 -1.38 -3.04 15.02
N LEU A 107 -2.08 -3.86 14.22
CA LEU A 107 -2.72 -3.37 13.01
C LEU A 107 -3.82 -2.33 13.32
N ALA A 108 -4.60 -2.53 14.38
CA ALA A 108 -5.61 -1.55 14.82
C ALA A 108 -5.00 -0.20 15.23
N ARG A 109 -3.75 -0.17 15.72
CA ARG A 109 -3.04 1.09 16.00
C ARG A 109 -2.76 1.88 14.72
N VAL A 110 -2.41 1.20 13.62
CA VAL A 110 -2.24 1.84 12.30
C VAL A 110 -3.56 2.44 11.82
N GLY A 111 -4.67 1.70 11.96
CA GLY A 111 -6.01 2.21 11.67
C GLY A 111 -6.36 3.44 12.50
N LEU A 112 -6.15 3.38 13.82
CA LEU A 112 -6.41 4.50 14.72
C LEU A 112 -5.54 5.73 14.41
N LEU A 113 -4.27 5.53 14.03
CA LEU A 113 -3.38 6.59 13.59
C LEU A 113 -3.97 7.35 12.39
N TYR A 114 -4.44 6.63 11.37
CA TYR A 114 -5.06 7.23 10.18
C TYR A 114 -6.40 7.90 10.50
N LEU A 115 -7.25 7.28 11.34
CA LEU A 115 -8.50 7.90 11.80
C LEU A 115 -8.27 9.20 12.59
N ARG A 116 -7.10 9.35 13.22
CA ARG A 116 -6.68 10.57 13.93
C ARG A 116 -5.86 11.52 13.06
N GLY A 117 -5.93 11.41 11.73
CA GLY A 117 -5.21 12.30 10.82
C GLY A 117 -3.69 12.21 10.98
N GLY A 118 -3.17 11.04 11.38
CA GLY A 118 -1.75 10.79 11.54
C GLY A 118 -1.17 11.17 12.90
N ARG A 119 -2.02 11.47 13.89
CA ARG A 119 -1.61 11.78 15.27
C ARG A 119 -1.66 10.56 16.18
N TRP A 120 -0.59 10.38 16.96
CA TRP A 120 -0.52 9.43 18.06
C TRP A 120 -0.25 10.17 19.37
N GLY A 121 -1.26 10.23 20.24
CA GLY A 121 -1.26 11.17 21.36
C GLY A 121 -1.12 12.62 20.86
N ASP A 122 -0.14 13.34 21.40
CA ASP A 122 0.16 14.71 21.00
C ASP A 122 1.13 14.82 19.81
N THR A 123 1.68 13.70 19.34
CA THR A 123 2.70 13.66 18.29
C THR A 123 2.07 13.47 16.90
N GLN A 124 2.46 14.31 15.94
CA GLN A 124 2.13 14.11 14.52
C GLN A 124 3.16 13.16 13.88
N LEU A 125 2.81 11.89 13.71
CA LEU A 125 3.72 10.89 13.12
C LEU A 125 3.65 10.85 11.60
N VAL A 126 2.44 10.96 11.04
CA VAL A 126 2.22 11.05 9.59
C VAL A 126 1.58 12.39 9.30
N PRO A 127 2.09 13.24 8.39
CA PRO A 127 1.47 14.54 8.13
C PRO A 127 -0.03 14.43 7.81
N ALA A 128 -0.87 15.26 8.43
CA ALA A 128 -2.33 15.21 8.22
C ALA A 128 -2.71 15.34 6.73
N LYS A 129 -1.98 16.18 6.00
CA LYS A 129 -2.12 16.31 4.54
C LYS A 129 -1.85 15.00 3.81
N TRP A 130 -0.82 14.24 4.22
CA TRP A 130 -0.53 12.93 3.63
C TRP A 130 -1.64 11.92 3.91
N VAL A 131 -2.14 11.87 5.16
CA VAL A 131 -3.28 11.00 5.49
C VAL A 131 -4.48 11.33 4.61
N HIS A 132 -4.83 12.61 4.48
CA HIS A 132 -5.92 13.05 3.62
C HIS A 132 -5.70 12.65 2.14
N GLU A 133 -4.54 13.00 1.56
CA GLU A 133 -4.23 12.73 0.15
C GLU A 133 -4.15 11.23 -0.19
N SER A 134 -3.57 10.44 0.73
CA SER A 134 -3.39 8.98 0.57
C SER A 134 -4.71 8.20 0.59
N THR A 135 -5.73 8.75 1.25
CA THR A 135 -7.05 8.14 1.41
C THR A 135 -8.10 8.76 0.48
N GLN A 136 -7.69 9.63 -0.45
CA GLN A 136 -8.56 10.06 -1.56
C GLN A 136 -8.56 9.04 -2.70
N PRO A 137 -9.70 8.85 -3.40
CA PRO A 137 -9.72 8.05 -4.62
C PRO A 137 -8.97 8.76 -5.74
N HIS A 138 -7.80 8.23 -6.13
CA HIS A 138 -7.08 8.68 -7.33
C HIS A 138 -7.51 7.90 -8.57
N SER A 139 -8.12 6.73 -8.40
CA SER A 139 -8.71 5.92 -9.48
C SER A 139 -10.05 5.35 -9.02
N GLU A 140 -11.01 5.21 -9.94
CA GLU A 140 -12.24 4.45 -9.70
C GLU A 140 -11.99 2.99 -10.05
N ILE A 141 -12.39 2.07 -9.16
CA ILE A 141 -12.17 0.63 -9.33
C ILE A 141 -13.49 -0.17 -9.35
N GLY A 142 -14.61 0.53 -9.57
CA GLY A 142 -15.96 -0.03 -9.68
C GLY A 142 -16.71 -0.12 -8.36
N GLU A 143 -18.03 -0.35 -8.42
CA GLU A 143 -18.87 -0.65 -7.23
C GLU A 143 -18.81 0.41 -6.11
N GLY A 144 -18.65 1.69 -6.48
CA GLY A 144 -18.50 2.77 -5.49
C GLY A 144 -17.17 2.75 -4.73
N LYS A 145 -16.20 1.95 -5.19
CA LYS A 145 -14.83 1.88 -4.68
C LYS A 145 -13.86 2.69 -5.54
N GLY A 146 -12.83 3.18 -4.88
CA GLY A 146 -11.68 3.83 -5.48
C GLY A 146 -10.37 3.33 -4.91
N TYR A 147 -9.28 3.80 -5.48
CA TYR A 147 -7.93 3.46 -5.04
C TYR A 147 -7.10 4.72 -4.83
N GLY A 148 -6.56 4.85 -3.62
CA GLY A 148 -5.70 5.94 -3.17
C GLY A 148 -4.22 5.60 -3.25
N TYR A 149 -3.45 5.99 -2.24
CA TYR A 149 -2.05 5.57 -2.09
C TYR A 149 -2.04 4.27 -1.30
N LEU A 150 -2.25 3.15 -2.00
CA LEU A 150 -2.35 1.80 -1.43
C LEU A 150 -3.58 1.54 -0.55
N TRP A 151 -4.47 2.51 -0.45
CA TRP A 151 -5.76 2.36 0.21
C TRP A 151 -6.85 2.07 -0.83
N VAL A 152 -7.69 1.09 -0.56
CA VAL A 152 -9.01 1.04 -1.18
C VAL A 152 -9.90 2.03 -0.43
N THR A 153 -10.66 2.83 -1.16
CA THR A 153 -11.64 3.78 -0.61
C THR A 153 -13.02 3.32 -1.01
N ALA A 154 -14.01 3.37 -0.11
CA ALA A 154 -15.38 3.03 -0.42
C ALA A 154 -16.31 4.18 -0.02
N ALA A 155 -17.25 4.51 -0.91
CA ALA A 155 -18.35 5.42 -0.59
C ALA A 155 -19.26 4.82 0.50
N ALA A 156 -20.03 5.67 1.17
CA ALA A 156 -21.07 5.20 2.08
C ALA A 156 -22.08 4.32 1.33
N ASN A 157 -22.38 3.15 1.88
CA ASN A 157 -23.28 2.14 1.30
C ASN A 157 -22.86 1.74 -0.14
N ALA A 158 -21.55 1.62 -0.40
CA ALA A 158 -21.02 1.22 -1.70
C ALA A 158 -21.68 -0.09 -2.19
N PRO A 159 -22.43 -0.06 -3.32
CA PRO A 159 -23.15 -1.23 -3.79
C PRO A 159 -22.21 -2.37 -4.17
N GLY A 160 -22.45 -3.57 -3.66
CA GLY A 160 -21.62 -4.76 -3.95
C GLY A 160 -20.39 -4.90 -3.06
N ASP A 161 -20.10 -3.92 -2.20
CA ASP A 161 -19.05 -4.02 -1.18
C ASP A 161 -19.64 -4.54 0.14
N SER A 162 -19.34 -5.81 0.45
CA SER A 162 -19.87 -6.51 1.63
C SER A 162 -19.37 -5.95 2.97
N ILE A 163 -18.32 -5.13 2.96
CA ILE A 163 -17.80 -4.47 4.16
C ILE A 163 -18.13 -2.98 4.22
N SER A 164 -18.84 -2.44 3.22
CA SER A 164 -19.24 -1.04 3.21
C SER A 164 -20.14 -0.71 4.41
N THR A 165 -20.03 0.53 4.88
CA THR A 165 -20.80 1.02 6.03
C THR A 165 -21.66 2.20 5.62
N ASN A 166 -22.48 2.71 6.54
CA ASN A 166 -23.27 3.92 6.31
C ASN A 166 -22.43 5.21 6.27
N VAL A 167 -21.11 5.11 6.43
CA VAL A 167 -20.14 6.20 6.27
C VAL A 167 -19.05 5.82 5.27
N PRO A 168 -18.39 6.79 4.60
CA PRO A 168 -17.24 6.49 3.76
C PRO A 168 -16.11 5.87 4.57
N MET A 169 -15.36 4.97 3.95
CA MET A 169 -14.23 4.30 4.59
C MET A 169 -13.04 4.17 3.65
N PHE A 170 -11.87 3.92 4.23
CA PHE A 170 -10.69 3.48 3.53
C PHE A 170 -10.11 2.27 4.26
N TYR A 171 -9.55 1.32 3.51
CA TYR A 171 -9.03 0.07 4.05
C TYR A 171 -7.96 -0.51 3.13
N ALA A 172 -7.23 -1.49 3.64
CA ALA A 172 -6.42 -2.39 2.84
C ALA A 172 -6.79 -3.82 3.27
N SER A 173 -6.98 -4.71 2.31
CA SER A 173 -7.36 -6.10 2.54
C SER A 173 -6.37 -7.03 1.86
N GLY A 174 -5.99 -8.12 2.53
CA GLY A 174 -5.08 -9.12 2.04
C GLY A 174 -5.76 -10.46 1.73
N PHE A 175 -5.10 -11.26 0.89
CA PHE A 175 -5.50 -12.63 0.62
C PHE A 175 -5.49 -13.47 1.92
N GLY A 176 -6.63 -14.05 2.28
CA GLY A 176 -6.80 -14.80 3.54
C GLY A 176 -7.75 -14.16 4.54
N GLY A 177 -8.30 -12.97 4.23
CA GLY A 177 -9.32 -12.31 5.03
C GLY A 177 -8.79 -11.32 6.08
N GLN A 178 -7.52 -10.92 5.97
CA GLN A 178 -6.88 -9.90 6.81
C GLN A 178 -7.00 -8.48 6.26
#